data_AF-A0A942GP30-F1
#
_entry.id   AF-A0A942GP30-F1
#
_cell.length_a   1.000
_cell.length_b   1.000
_cell.length_c   1.000
_cell.angle_alpha   90.00
_cell.angle_beta   90.00
_cell.angle_gamma   90.00
#
_symmetry.space_group_name_H-M   'P 1'
#
loop_
_entity.id
_entity.type
_entity.pdbx_description
1 polymer ?
#
loop_
_entity_poly.entity_id
_entity_poly.type
_entity_poly.pdbx_seq_one_letter_code
_entity_poly.pdbx_strand_id
1 'polypeptide(L)'
;MLFQTPEFAILLAVTLLLFNLTKNKARLRVLLVGSLVFYGFSGPIDTLIFLAVILTTFILTKELHKTGSKPLLVGLLVLLFSNLGIFKYGG
;
A
#
# COMPACT_ATOMS: atom_id res chain seq x y z
N MET A 1 4.61 -17.77 -0.04
CA MET A 1 3.15 -17.92 0.20
C MET A 1 2.78 -17.32 1.56
N LEU A 2 2.99 -16.01 1.74
CA LEU A 2 2.77 -15.30 3.01
C LEU A 2 1.29 -15.32 3.45
N PHE A 3 0.38 -15.31 2.48
CA PHE A 3 -1.07 -15.21 2.69
C PHE A 3 -1.75 -16.49 3.20
N GLN A 4 -1.02 -17.60 3.26
CA GLN A 4 -1.54 -18.90 3.69
C GLN A 4 -1.11 -19.29 5.10
N THR A 5 -0.38 -18.42 5.80
CA THR A 5 0.13 -18.74 7.13
C THR A 5 -0.85 -18.31 8.23
N PRO A 6 -0.91 -19.04 9.37
CA PRO A 6 -1.76 -18.66 10.50
C PRO A 6 -1.44 -17.27 11.05
N GLU A 7 -0.17 -16.89 11.05
CA GLU A 7 0.30 -15.58 11.52
C GLU A 7 -0.29 -14.45 10.68
N PHE A 8 -0.38 -14.65 9.36
CA PHE A 8 -1.03 -13.70 8.45
C PHE A 8 -2.51 -13.52 8.82
N ALA A 9 -3.25 -14.62 9.04
CA ALA A 9 -4.67 -14.58 9.37
C ALA A 9 -4.93 -13.87 10.71
N ILE A 10 -4.10 -14.13 11.73
CA ILE A 10 -4.20 -13.47 13.04
C ILE A 10 -3.92 -11.97 12.90
N LEU A 11 -2.83 -11.59 12.23
CA LEU A 11 -2.47 -10.19 12.05
C LEU A 11 -3.55 -9.43 11.25
N LEU A 12 -4.12 -10.06 10.22
CA LEU A 12 -5.23 -9.51 9.45
C LEU A 12 -6.46 -9.31 10.32
N ALA A 13 -6.85 -10.32 11.10
CA ALA A 13 -8.00 -10.24 12.01
C ALA A 13 -7.82 -9.12 13.04
N VAL A 14 -6.65 -9.01 13.66
CA VAL A 14 -6.32 -7.92 14.61
C VAL A 14 -6.38 -6.57 13.91
N THR A 15 -5.82 -6.43 12.71
CA THR A 15 -5.83 -5.18 11.94
C THR A 15 -7.26 -4.75 11.61
N LEU A 16 -8.13 -5.68 11.20
CA LEU A 16 -9.53 -5.40 10.89
C LEU A 16 -10.34 -5.05 12.15
N LEU A 17 -10.08 -5.74 13.25
CA LEU A 17 -10.73 -5.47 14.53
C LEU A 17 -10.37 -4.06 15.01
N LEU A 18 -9.08 -3.72 15.02
CA LEU A 18 -8.62 -2.37 15.33
C LEU A 18 -9.21 -1.33 14.36
N PHE A 19 -9.24 -1.62 13.06
CA PHE A 19 -9.83 -0.71 12.07
C PHE A 19 -11.30 -0.41 12.37
N ASN A 20 -12.09 -1.43 12.74
CA ASN A 20 -13.50 -1.26 13.04
C ASN A 20 -13.72 -0.49 14.36
N LEU A 21 -12.92 -0.78 15.38
CA LEU A 21 -12.99 -0.12 16.68
C LEU A 21 -12.55 1.36 16.63
N THR A 22 -11.62 1.70 15.75
CA THR A 22 -11.10 3.07 15.66
C THR A 22 -11.99 3.93 14.76
N LYS A 23 -12.19 5.22 15.09
CA LYS A 23 -12.96 6.16 14.27
C LYS A 23 -12.06 7.15 13.51
N ASN A 24 -12.54 7.65 12.37
CA ASN A 24 -11.94 8.75 11.60
C ASN A 24 -10.45 8.53 11.24
N LYS A 25 -9.62 9.54 11.44
CA LYS A 25 -8.21 9.65 10.99
C LYS A 25 -7.31 8.53 11.53
N ALA A 26 -7.69 7.91 12.65
CA ALA A 26 -6.91 6.83 13.24
C ALA A 26 -7.10 5.49 12.50
N ARG A 27 -8.18 5.30 11.74
CA ARG A 27 -8.36 4.13 10.86
C ARG A 27 -7.26 4.01 9.81
N LEU A 28 -6.91 5.13 9.18
CA LEU A 28 -5.84 5.18 8.18
C LEU A 28 -4.48 4.84 8.79
N ARG A 29 -4.24 5.23 10.05
CA ARG A 29 -3.02 4.87 10.77
C ARG A 29 -2.96 3.38 11.06
N VAL A 30 -4.09 2.78 11.47
CA VAL A 30 -4.18 1.31 11.69
C VAL A 30 -3.87 0.57 10.39
N LEU A 31 -4.44 1.00 9.26
CA LEU A 31 -4.14 0.40 7.97
C LEU A 31 -2.67 0.58 7.58
N LEU A 32 -2.10 1.78 7.74
CA LEU A 32 -0.70 2.04 7.45
C LEU A 32 0.23 1.14 8.27
N VAL A 33 0.01 1.07 9.59
CA VAL A 33 0.82 0.24 10.49
C VAL A 33 0.65 -1.23 10.15
N GLY A 34 -0.57 -1.70 9.92
CA GLY A 34 -0.83 -3.08 9.50
C GLY A 34 -0.10 -3.41 8.20
N SER A 35 -0.18 -2.54 7.19
CA SER A 35 0.55 -2.71 5.93
C SER A 35 2.07 -2.73 6.14
N LEU A 36 2.63 -1.84 6.96
CA LEU A 36 4.07 -1.82 7.25
C LEU A 36 4.55 -3.10 7.92
N VAL A 37 3.77 -3.65 8.87
CA VAL A 37 4.10 -4.93 9.51
C VAL A 37 4.05 -6.08 8.50
N PHE A 38 3.05 -6.10 7.62
CA PHE A 38 2.93 -7.13 6.58
C PHE A 38 4.07 -7.09 5.56
N TYR A 39 4.35 -5.90 5.00
CA TYR A 39 5.46 -5.75 4.05
C TYR A 39 6.81 -5.95 4.74
N GLY A 40 6.95 -5.55 6.01
CA GLY A 40 8.14 -5.78 6.83
C GLY A 40 8.45 -7.25 7.04
N PHE A 41 7.42 -8.07 7.22
CA PHE A 41 7.56 -9.52 7.36
C PHE A 41 7.94 -10.21 6.03
N SER A 42 7.49 -9.68 4.89
CA SER A 42 7.92 -10.16 3.56
C SER A 42 9.40 -9.85 3.28
N GLY A 43 9.83 -8.65 3.68
CA GLY A 43 11.24 -8.27 3.65
C GLY A 43 11.43 -6.74 3.71
N PRO A 44 12.64 -6.28 4.10
CA PRO A 44 12.94 -4.85 4.20
C PRO A 44 12.86 -4.14 2.84
N ILE A 45 13.19 -4.85 1.75
CA ILE A 45 13.11 -4.33 0.38
C ILE A 45 11.65 -4.07 -0.01
N ASP A 46 10.75 -5.02 0.25
CA ASP A 46 9.33 -4.88 -0.09
C ASP A 46 8.68 -3.71 0.66
N THR A 47 9.11 -3.48 1.90
CA THR A 47 8.67 -2.32 2.71
C THR A 47 9.11 -1.00 2.11
N LEU A 48 10.36 -0.92 1.63
CA LEU A 48 10.88 0.26 0.96
C LEU A 48 10.15 0.53 -0.36
N ILE A 49 9.91 -0.51 -1.15
CA ILE A 49 9.15 -0.40 -2.41
C ILE A 49 7.72 0.07 -2.11
N PHE A 50 7.05 -0.52 -1.12
CA PHE A 50 5.71 -0.11 -0.70
C PHE A 50 5.66 1.38 -0.31
N LEU A 51 6.59 1.83 0.53
CA LEU A 51 6.69 3.24 0.93
C LEU A 51 6.94 4.15 -0.27
N ALA A 52 7.87 3.78 -1.15
CA ALA A 52 8.20 4.54 -2.35
C ALA A 52 6.98 4.68 -3.27
N VAL A 53 6.23 3.59 -3.49
CA VAL A 53 5.02 3.58 -4.31
C VAL A 53 3.95 4.48 -3.68
N ILE A 54 3.66 4.35 -2.38
CA ILE A 54 2.67 5.19 -1.70
C ILE A 54 3.03 6.67 -1.80
N LEU A 55 4.28 7.03 -1.50
CA LEU A 55 4.73 8.43 -1.54
C LEU A 55 4.65 8.99 -2.96
N THR A 56 5.09 8.22 -3.95
CA THR A 56 5.07 8.64 -5.36
C THR A 56 3.64 8.80 -5.84
N THR A 57 2.75 7.85 -5.55
CA THR A 57 1.32 7.96 -5.87
C THR A 57 0.69 9.15 -5.18
N PHE A 58 1.01 9.42 -3.91
CA PHE A 58 0.50 10.58 -3.19
C PHE A 58 0.94 11.90 -3.84
N ILE A 59 2.23 12.05 -4.15
CA ILE A 59 2.78 13.26 -4.78
C ILE A 59 2.16 13.47 -6.15
N LEU A 60 2.14 12.43 -7.01
CA LEU A 60 1.58 12.51 -8.34
C LEU A 60 0.08 12.81 -8.32
N THR A 61 -0.68 12.19 -7.41
CA THR A 61 -2.11 12.47 -7.24
C THR A 61 -2.35 13.92 -6.81
N LYS A 62 -1.52 14.43 -5.88
CA LYS A 62 -1.61 15.82 -5.40
C LYS A 62 -1.34 16.81 -6.53
N GLU A 63 -0.30 16.58 -7.34
CA GLU A 63 0.02 17.46 -8.47
C GLU A 63 -0.99 17.33 -9.62
N LEU A 64 -1.52 16.12 -9.85
CA LEU A 64 -2.62 15.88 -10.80
C LEU A 64 -3.89 16.65 -10.40
N HIS A 65 -4.24 16.65 -9.11
CA HIS A 65 -5.43 17.36 -8.63
C HIS A 65 -5.29 18.88 -8.77
N LYS A 66 -4.07 19.42 -8.69
CA LYS A 66 -3.79 20.85 -8.92
C LYS A 66 -3.77 21.23 -10.40
N THR A 67 -3.20 20.38 -11.25
CA THR A 67 -2.87 20.75 -12.65
C THR A 67 -3.90 20.21 -13.65
N GLY A 68 -4.62 19.13 -13.30
CA GLY A 68 -5.52 18.41 -14.20
C GLY A 68 -4.83 17.79 -15.42
N SER A 69 -3.50 17.62 -15.38
CA SER A 69 -2.72 17.25 -16.57
C SER A 69 -2.85 15.77 -16.91
N LYS A 70 -3.32 15.50 -18.13
CA LYS A 70 -3.38 14.16 -18.74
C LYS A 70 -2.04 13.38 -18.67
N PRO A 71 -0.85 13.99 -18.88
CA PRO A 71 0.41 13.24 -18.78
C PRO A 71 0.71 12.74 -17.36
N LEU A 72 0.36 13.49 -16.30
CA LEU A 72 0.51 13.00 -14.93
C LEU A 72 -0.40 11.81 -14.64
N LEU A 73 -1.62 11.81 -15.21
CA LEU A 73 -2.54 10.69 -15.11
C LEU A 73 -1.97 9.44 -15.79
N VAL A 74 -1.41 9.57 -16.99
CA VAL A 74 -0.75 8.45 -17.70
C VAL A 74 0.44 7.92 -16.88
N GLY A 75 1.29 8.80 -16.36
CA GLY A 75 2.42 8.39 -15.51
C GLY A 75 1.96 7.64 -14.25
N LEU A 76 0.88 8.08 -13.62
CA LEU A 76 0.31 7.42 -12.45
C LEU A 76 -0.29 6.04 -12.78
N LEU A 77 -0.97 5.91 -13.93
CA LEU A 77 -1.46 4.61 -14.40
C LEU A 77 -0.32 3.64 -14.70
N VAL A 78 0.71 4.09 -15.41
CA VAL A 78 1.90 3.26 -15.71
C VAL A 78 2.55 2.78 -14.41
N LEU A 79 2.75 3.67 -13.43
CA LEU A 79 3.30 3.30 -12.13
C LEU A 79 2.48 2.20 -11.44
N LEU A 80 1.14 2.34 -11.42
CA LEU A 80 0.26 1.37 -10.78
C LEU A 80 0.27 0.02 -11.52
N PHE A 81 0.20 0.02 -12.85
CA PHE A 81 0.22 -1.21 -13.65
C PHE A 81 1.57 -1.91 -13.59
N SER A 82 2.68 -1.17 -13.64
CA SER A 82 4.02 -1.73 -13.45
C SER A 82 4.17 -2.35 -12.07
N ASN A 83 3.71 -1.67 -11.02
CA ASN A 83 3.76 -2.21 -9.66
C ASN A 83 2.94 -3.51 -9.55
N LEU A 84 1.74 -3.54 -10.13
CA LEU A 84 0.91 -4.74 -10.17
C LEU A 84 1.57 -5.87 -10.96
N GLY A 85 2.23 -5.55 -12.08
CA GLY A 85 2.97 -6.50 -12.90
C GLY A 85 4.12 -7.15 -12.15
N ILE A 86 4.95 -6.34 -11.48
CA ILE A 86 6.12 -6.80 -10.73
C ILE A 86 5.71 -7.67 -9.54
N PHE A 87 4.76 -7.21 -8.72
CA PHE A 87 4.35 -7.97 -7.53
C PHE A 87 3.50 -9.20 -7.83
N LYS A 88 2.77 -9.24 -8.96
CA LYS A 88 1.91 -10.38 -9.32
C LYS A 88 2.61 -11.42 -10.19
N TYR A 89 3.49 -10.99 -11.10
CA TYR A 89 4.10 -11.86 -12.11
C TYR A 89 5.62 -11.90 -12.06
N GLY A 90 6.26 -11.11 -11.20
CA GLY A 90 7.70 -11.10 -11.02
C GLY A 90 8.23 -12.14 -10.01
N GLY A 91 7.35 -12.96 -9.42
CA GLY A 91 7.68 -14.00 -8.46
C GLY A 91 7.07 -15.35 -8.83
#